data_AF-A0A9N9H135-F1
#
_entry.id   AF-A0A9N9H135-F1
#
_cell.length_a   1.000
_cell.length_b   1.000
_cell.length_c   1.000
_cell.angle_alpha   90.00
_cell.angle_beta   90.00
_cell.angle_gamma   90.00
#
_symmetry.space_group_name_H-M   'P 1'
#
loop_
_entity.id
_entity.type
_entity.pdbx_description
1 polymer ?
#
loop_
_entity_poly.entity_id
_entity_poly.type
_entity_poly.pdbx_seq_one_letter_code
_entity_poly.pdbx_strand_id
1 'polypeptide(L)'
;MELYSEISRLVLTKDEKTALHRYFTKEPTQKVEAIAILSTCEDDNEKVQYLKSLLEKTTSIEQLLITQFSQPLTNPPSENELEVYLKHLFLQKIPIRHKHGYITRISILNLGDYFIDEDVGQTGDTVSSLCEAAIMLTITGSENNLISEYDALVDRNVVDTSGATLKMFRLDLIVLLHDVLIFKAEEKKDFDEFDNAVKELESKMEIWDPSLFGDLPYLPSYAAAKEQFQWCIIRRDLTAYPISPRYNLSLLLHRVLVLISAFNMFCLLVTLEKLVTISRPHNNLYVVFLTLLY
;
A
#
# COMPACT_ATOMS: atom_id res chain seq x y z
N MET A 1 -4.32 42.00 -4.44
CA MET A 1 -3.14 41.14 -4.61
C MET A 1 -3.55 39.87 -5.35
N GLU A 2 -2.81 39.46 -6.37
CA GLU A 2 -3.06 38.19 -7.09
C GLU A 2 -2.13 37.12 -6.54
N LEU A 3 -2.68 36.14 -5.80
CA LEU A 3 -1.88 35.17 -5.02
C LEU A 3 -0.85 34.41 -5.86
N TYR A 4 -1.23 33.95 -7.06
CA TYR A 4 -0.36 33.17 -7.92
C TYR A 4 0.79 33.99 -8.52
N SER A 5 0.54 35.27 -8.80
CA SER A 5 1.56 36.22 -9.19
C SER A 5 2.55 36.46 -8.04
N GLU A 6 2.04 36.56 -6.81
CA GLU A 6 2.88 36.73 -5.61
C GLU A 6 3.74 35.49 -5.34
N ILE A 7 3.16 34.28 -5.38
CA ILE A 7 3.91 33.02 -5.24
C ILE A 7 5.01 32.90 -6.31
N SER A 8 4.71 33.31 -7.54
CA SER A 8 5.67 33.27 -8.65
C SER A 8 6.87 34.18 -8.41
N ARG A 9 6.66 35.34 -7.76
CA ARG A 9 7.69 36.34 -7.44
C ARG A 9 8.59 35.94 -6.27
N LEU A 10 8.06 35.24 -5.27
CA LEU A 10 8.78 34.88 -4.05
C LEU A 10 9.91 33.86 -4.29
N VAL A 11 10.90 33.86 -3.36
CA VAL A 11 12.07 32.96 -3.37
C VAL A 11 11.67 31.59 -2.82
N LEU A 12 10.87 30.88 -3.60
CA LEU A 12 10.44 29.50 -3.38
C LEU A 12 11.04 28.61 -4.48
N THR A 13 11.32 27.35 -4.15
CA THR A 13 11.73 26.33 -5.12
C THR A 13 10.60 26.05 -6.12
N LYS A 14 10.94 25.44 -7.25
CA LYS A 14 9.94 25.07 -8.28
C LYS A 14 8.87 24.13 -7.71
N ASP A 15 9.28 23.16 -6.89
CA ASP A 15 8.38 22.17 -6.29
C ASP A 15 7.45 22.82 -5.25
N GLU A 16 7.98 23.72 -4.41
CA GLU A 16 7.15 24.50 -3.47
C GLU A 16 6.11 25.36 -4.20
N LYS A 17 6.48 26.02 -5.30
CA LYS A 17 5.54 26.79 -6.12
C LYS A 17 4.45 25.90 -6.72
N THR A 18 4.81 24.76 -7.28
CA THR A 18 3.85 23.80 -7.82
C THR A 18 2.91 23.26 -6.74
N ALA A 19 3.43 22.96 -5.55
CA ALA A 19 2.64 22.47 -4.42
C ALA A 19 1.63 23.54 -3.93
N LEU A 20 2.07 24.79 -3.76
CA LEU A 20 1.19 25.89 -3.35
C LEU A 20 0.12 26.20 -4.41
N HIS A 21 0.48 26.17 -5.69
CA HIS A 21 -0.49 26.33 -6.78
C HIS A 21 -1.57 25.24 -6.73
N ARG A 22 -1.17 23.98 -6.52
CA ARG A 22 -2.10 22.86 -6.36
C ARG A 22 -2.99 23.04 -5.13
N TYR A 23 -2.40 23.39 -3.99
CA TYR A 23 -3.09 23.63 -2.73
C TYR A 23 -4.21 24.69 -2.86
N PHE A 24 -3.88 25.89 -3.32
CA PHE A 24 -4.85 26.98 -3.45
C PHE A 24 -5.84 26.83 -4.62
N THR A 25 -5.55 25.94 -5.57
CA THR A 25 -6.51 25.57 -6.62
C THR A 25 -7.60 24.65 -6.05
N LYS A 26 -7.24 23.78 -5.09
CA LYS A 26 -8.17 22.87 -4.41
C LYS A 26 -8.94 23.54 -3.28
N GLU A 27 -8.31 24.49 -2.58
CA GLU A 27 -8.85 25.15 -1.38
C GLU A 27 -9.14 26.64 -1.60
N PRO A 28 -10.25 27.01 -2.29
CA PRO A 28 -10.55 28.41 -2.61
C PRO A 28 -10.83 29.28 -1.37
N THR A 29 -11.27 28.69 -0.26
CA THR A 29 -11.48 29.40 1.01
C THR A 29 -10.14 29.76 1.67
N GLN A 30 -9.20 28.80 1.73
CA GLN A 30 -7.84 29.03 2.22
C GLN A 30 -7.08 30.04 1.36
N LYS A 31 -7.38 30.09 0.04
CA LYS A 31 -6.83 31.09 -0.87
C LYS A 31 -7.18 32.52 -0.43
N VAL A 32 -8.41 32.76 0.02
CA VAL A 32 -8.87 34.09 0.47
C VAL A 32 -8.18 34.46 1.79
N GLU A 33 -8.09 33.52 2.73
CA GLU A 33 -7.42 33.71 4.01
C GLU A 33 -5.92 33.98 3.84
N ALA A 34 -5.25 33.21 2.97
CA ALA A 34 -3.83 33.42 2.65
C ALA A 34 -3.59 34.79 2.02
N ILE A 35 -4.49 35.29 1.16
CA ILE A 35 -4.39 36.65 0.61
C ILE A 35 -4.47 37.70 1.72
N ALA A 36 -5.35 37.52 2.71
CA ALA A 36 -5.47 38.44 3.82
C ALA A 36 -4.19 38.46 4.68
N ILE A 37 -3.66 37.29 5.03
CA ILE A 37 -2.45 37.15 5.86
C ILE A 37 -1.21 37.69 5.12
N LEU A 38 -1.02 37.33 3.86
CA LEU A 38 0.11 37.80 3.05
C LEU A 38 0.09 39.32 2.84
N SER A 39 -1.09 39.95 2.92
CA SER A 39 -1.22 41.42 2.85
C SER A 39 -0.82 42.12 4.15
N THR A 40 -0.73 41.38 5.26
CA THR A 40 -0.30 41.88 6.57
C THR A 40 1.17 41.63 6.88
N CYS A 41 1.85 40.78 6.11
CA CYS A 41 3.29 40.52 6.26
C CYS A 41 4.13 41.75 5.93
N GLU A 42 5.14 42.03 6.75
CA GLU A 42 6.00 43.20 6.61
C GLU A 42 7.02 43.04 5.47
N ASP A 43 7.47 41.81 5.21
CA ASP A 43 8.45 41.52 4.17
C ASP A 43 8.23 40.18 3.44
N ASP A 44 9.03 39.97 2.39
CA ASP A 44 8.96 38.75 1.57
C ASP A 44 9.43 37.49 2.32
N ASN A 45 10.25 37.63 3.37
CA ASN A 45 10.70 36.50 4.16
C ASN A 45 9.57 35.98 5.05
N GLU A 46 8.79 36.85 5.69
CA GLU A 46 7.58 36.46 6.43
C GLU A 46 6.56 35.77 5.54
N LYS A 47 6.35 36.29 4.33
CA LYS A 47 5.46 35.65 3.33
C LYS A 47 5.94 34.25 2.97
N VAL A 48 7.24 34.07 2.74
CA VAL A 48 7.84 32.75 2.45
C VAL A 48 7.68 31.81 3.64
N GLN A 49 7.93 32.26 4.86
CA GLN A 49 7.77 31.45 6.08
C GLN A 49 6.32 31.01 6.28
N TYR A 50 5.35 31.93 6.11
CA TYR A 50 3.94 31.59 6.17
C TYR A 50 3.56 30.54 5.12
N LEU A 51 3.93 30.76 3.84
CA LEU A 51 3.63 29.81 2.77
C LEU A 51 4.29 28.45 2.97
N LYS A 52 5.53 28.40 3.47
CA LYS A 52 6.19 27.14 3.85
C LYS A 52 5.50 26.47 5.03
N SER A 53 5.00 27.22 6.02
CA SER A 53 4.22 26.64 7.12
C SER A 53 2.92 25.98 6.64
N LEU A 54 2.32 26.47 5.54
CA LEU A 54 1.18 25.81 4.90
C LEU A 54 1.61 24.51 4.22
N LEU A 55 2.80 24.47 3.62
CA LEU A 55 3.39 23.25 3.05
C LEU A 55 3.78 22.21 4.12
N GLU A 56 4.28 22.67 5.27
CA GLU A 56 4.61 21.82 6.43
C GLU A 56 3.36 21.30 7.15
N LYS A 57 2.32 22.14 7.31
CA LYS A 57 1.01 21.73 7.80
C LYS A 57 0.30 20.77 6.84
N THR A 58 0.60 20.87 5.55
CA THR A 58 0.23 19.86 4.56
C THR A 58 1.28 18.76 4.47
N THR A 59 1.79 18.29 5.61
CA THR A 59 2.35 16.94 5.69
C THR A 59 1.30 16.03 5.07
N SER A 60 1.62 15.50 3.89
CA SER A 60 0.63 14.79 3.10
C SER A 60 0.08 13.65 3.95
N ILE A 61 -1.23 13.40 3.97
CA ILE A 61 -1.76 12.18 4.60
C ILE A 61 -0.98 10.97 4.08
N GLU A 62 -0.55 10.98 2.82
CA GLU A 62 0.33 9.96 2.25
C GLU A 62 1.64 9.82 3.03
N GLN A 63 2.30 10.92 3.41
CA GLN A 63 3.52 10.86 4.23
C GLN A 63 3.25 10.33 5.64
N LEU A 64 2.10 10.66 6.24
CA LEU A 64 1.70 10.12 7.54
C LEU A 64 1.41 8.61 7.45
N LEU A 65 0.68 8.18 6.41
CA LEU A 65 0.39 6.77 6.16
C LEU A 65 1.68 6.01 5.85
N ILE A 66 2.55 6.53 4.99
CA ILE A 66 3.86 5.94 4.69
C ILE A 66 4.65 5.79 5.99
N THR A 67 4.72 6.85 6.80
CA THR A 67 5.46 6.83 8.06
C THR A 67 4.91 5.76 8.99
N GLN A 68 3.58 5.68 9.13
CA GLN A 68 2.90 4.69 9.97
C GLN A 68 3.13 3.27 9.46
N PHE A 69 2.83 3.01 8.19
CA PHE A 69 2.87 1.67 7.60
C PHE A 69 4.31 1.17 7.41
N SER A 70 5.28 2.07 7.33
CA SER A 70 6.71 1.74 7.32
C SER A 70 7.29 1.59 8.74
N GLN A 71 6.49 1.73 9.81
CA GLN A 71 6.96 1.35 11.14
C GLN A 71 6.84 -0.17 11.32
N PRO A 72 7.96 -0.88 11.49
CA PRO A 72 7.95 -2.31 11.75
C PRO A 72 7.45 -2.58 13.17
N LEU A 73 6.84 -3.73 13.34
CA LEU A 73 6.46 -4.23 14.64
C LEU A 73 7.69 -4.56 15.49
N THR A 74 7.51 -4.56 16.81
CA THR A 74 8.57 -4.99 17.74
C THR A 74 8.98 -6.44 17.48
N ASN A 75 8.00 -7.30 17.18
CA ASN A 75 8.19 -8.69 16.79
C ASN A 75 7.14 -9.04 15.72
N PRO A 76 7.43 -9.97 14.78
CA PRO A 76 6.41 -10.50 13.89
C PRO A 76 5.33 -11.25 14.71
N PRO A 77 4.04 -11.18 14.31
CA PRO A 77 2.99 -11.98 14.92
C PRO A 77 3.30 -13.48 14.78
N SER A 78 2.92 -14.28 15.77
CA SER A 78 2.96 -15.74 15.60
C SER A 78 1.89 -16.20 14.61
N GLU A 79 2.02 -17.43 14.10
CA GLU A 79 1.06 -17.98 13.12
C GLU A 79 -0.40 -17.90 13.58
N ASN A 80 -0.65 -18.12 14.87
CA ASN A 80 -1.99 -18.10 15.46
C ASN A 80 -2.54 -16.69 15.66
N GLU A 81 -1.69 -15.66 15.59
CA GLU A 81 -2.08 -14.26 15.74
C GLU A 81 -2.33 -13.59 14.39
N LEU A 82 -1.85 -14.18 13.29
CA LEU A 82 -1.90 -13.57 11.96
C LEU A 82 -3.31 -13.24 11.49
N GLU A 83 -4.29 -14.14 11.66
CA GLU A 83 -5.66 -13.86 11.22
C GLU A 83 -6.28 -12.66 11.95
N VAL A 84 -6.00 -12.53 13.25
CA VAL A 84 -6.45 -11.38 14.05
C VAL A 84 -5.69 -10.13 13.62
N TYR A 85 -4.38 -10.25 13.42
CA TYR A 85 -3.51 -9.17 13.00
C TYR A 85 -3.94 -8.55 11.67
N LEU A 86 -4.34 -9.36 10.68
CA LEU A 86 -4.82 -8.88 9.39
C LEU A 86 -6.06 -7.98 9.48
N LYS A 87 -6.80 -8.07 10.58
CA LYS A 87 -8.03 -7.29 10.84
C LYS A 87 -7.79 -6.13 11.81
N HIS A 88 -6.55 -5.88 12.24
CA HIS A 88 -6.27 -4.79 13.17
C HIS A 88 -6.61 -3.42 12.58
N LEU A 89 -7.10 -2.55 13.47
CA LEU A 89 -7.35 -1.15 13.18
C LEU A 89 -6.04 -0.38 13.04
N PHE A 90 -6.05 0.57 12.12
CA PHE A 90 -4.95 1.51 11.92
C PHE A 90 -5.02 2.64 12.94
N LEU A 91 -3.85 3.16 13.34
CA LEU A 91 -3.80 4.37 14.18
C LEU A 91 -4.33 5.59 13.41
N GLN A 92 -3.89 5.75 12.17
CA GLN A 92 -4.43 6.72 11.21
C GLN A 92 -5.41 6.05 10.26
N LYS A 93 -6.60 6.62 10.12
CA LYS A 93 -7.57 6.20 9.12
C LYS A 93 -7.07 6.51 7.72
N ILE A 94 -7.39 5.64 6.77
CA ILE A 94 -7.01 5.79 5.37
C ILE A 94 -8.01 6.76 4.70
N PRO A 95 -7.54 7.82 4.02
CA PRO A 95 -8.40 8.70 3.26
C PRO A 95 -8.99 7.95 2.06
N ILE A 96 -10.28 8.16 1.78
CA ILE A 96 -10.94 7.72 0.56
C ILE A 96 -11.71 8.91 -0.03
N ARG A 97 -11.66 9.06 -1.36
CA ARG A 97 -12.34 10.15 -2.05
C ARG A 97 -13.86 10.06 -2.00
N HIS A 98 -14.48 11.21 -1.77
CA HIS A 98 -15.92 11.41 -1.79
C HIS A 98 -16.50 11.45 -3.22
N LYS A 99 -16.72 10.29 -3.86
CA LYS A 99 -17.78 10.25 -4.88
C LYS A 99 -19.10 10.02 -4.17
N HIS A 100 -20.02 10.97 -4.33
CA HIS A 100 -21.29 11.18 -3.59
C HIS A 100 -22.25 9.96 -3.45
N GLY A 101 -21.91 8.76 -3.94
CA GLY A 101 -22.66 7.51 -3.71
C GLY A 101 -22.01 6.50 -2.76
N TYR A 102 -20.76 6.70 -2.33
CA TYR A 102 -20.00 5.69 -1.56
C TYR A 102 -20.13 5.80 -0.06
N ILE A 103 -20.22 7.02 0.48
CA ILE A 103 -20.41 7.21 1.93
C ILE A 103 -21.67 6.49 2.39
N THR A 104 -22.74 6.52 1.61
CA THR A 104 -23.96 5.78 1.92
C THR A 104 -23.72 4.27 2.01
N ARG A 105 -22.87 3.68 1.16
CA ARG A 105 -22.51 2.24 1.19
C ARG A 105 -21.50 1.90 2.29
N ILE A 106 -20.52 2.78 2.55
CA ILE A 106 -19.49 2.65 3.59
C ILE A 106 -20.12 2.78 4.99
N SER A 107 -21.06 3.72 5.16
CA SER A 107 -21.85 3.88 6.38
C SER A 107 -22.75 2.67 6.66
N ILE A 108 -23.30 2.02 5.62
CA ILE A 108 -24.07 0.76 5.78
C ILE A 108 -23.18 -0.37 6.32
N LEU A 109 -21.88 -0.35 6.00
CA LEU A 109 -20.91 -1.36 6.43
C LEU A 109 -20.17 -1.00 7.74
N ASN A 110 -20.51 0.12 8.38
CA ASN A 110 -19.84 0.64 9.59
C ASN A 110 -18.31 0.77 9.45
N LEU A 111 -17.82 1.11 8.26
CA LEU A 111 -16.38 1.15 7.96
C LEU A 111 -15.69 2.45 8.41
N GLY A 112 -16.39 3.28 9.20
CA GLY A 112 -15.88 4.56 9.69
C GLY A 112 -14.67 4.44 10.62
N ASP A 113 -14.34 3.25 11.10
CA ASP A 113 -13.16 3.00 11.92
C ASP A 113 -11.87 2.87 11.11
N TYR A 114 -11.97 2.49 9.82
CA TYR A 114 -10.80 2.28 8.94
C TYR A 114 -10.54 3.46 8.01
N PHE A 115 -11.60 4.15 7.58
CA PHE A 115 -11.52 5.18 6.56
C PHE A 115 -11.98 6.53 7.09
N ILE A 116 -11.32 7.58 6.62
CA ILE A 116 -11.74 8.96 6.80
C ILE A 116 -12.09 9.53 5.44
N ASP A 117 -13.13 10.34 5.41
CA ASP A 117 -13.50 11.07 4.21
C ASP A 117 -12.46 12.15 3.92
N GLU A 118 -11.92 12.14 2.71
CA GLU A 118 -10.96 13.13 2.27
C GLU A 118 -11.71 14.42 1.89
N ASP A 119 -11.87 15.32 2.86
CA ASP A 119 -12.45 16.64 2.67
C ASP A 119 -11.41 17.54 1.95
N VAL A 120 -11.34 17.37 0.62
CA VAL A 120 -10.79 18.20 -0.49
C VAL A 120 -9.40 18.89 -0.37
N GLY A 121 -8.76 18.94 0.79
CA GLY A 121 -7.57 19.77 1.05
C GLY A 121 -6.31 19.03 1.46
N GLN A 122 -6.36 17.72 1.65
CA GLN A 122 -5.21 16.90 2.00
C GLN A 122 -4.78 16.08 0.79
N THR A 123 -3.47 15.85 0.65
CA THR A 123 -2.85 15.36 -0.60
C THR A 123 -2.77 13.84 -0.66
N GLY A 124 -3.88 13.11 -0.49
CA GLY A 124 -4.00 11.65 -0.62
C GLY A 124 -4.19 11.14 -2.05
N ASP A 125 -3.94 11.96 -3.07
CA ASP A 125 -4.46 11.73 -4.42
C ASP A 125 -4.15 10.34 -5.00
N THR A 126 -2.99 9.76 -4.70
CA THR A 126 -2.62 8.46 -5.25
C THR A 126 -3.22 7.34 -4.41
N VAL A 127 -2.93 7.29 -3.10
CA VAL A 127 -3.38 6.22 -2.21
C VAL A 127 -4.91 6.15 -2.13
N SER A 128 -5.59 7.30 -1.98
CA SER A 128 -7.05 7.37 -1.99
C SER A 128 -7.63 6.83 -3.30
N SER A 129 -6.99 7.13 -4.45
CA SER A 129 -7.46 6.62 -5.75
C SER A 129 -7.22 5.11 -5.90
N LEU A 130 -6.12 4.58 -5.37
CA LEU A 130 -5.85 3.14 -5.40
C LEU A 130 -6.88 2.40 -4.54
N CYS A 131 -7.13 2.89 -3.32
CA CYS A 131 -8.16 2.34 -2.44
C CYS A 131 -9.55 2.38 -3.09
N GLU A 132 -9.91 3.49 -3.73
CA GLU A 132 -11.17 3.59 -4.49
C GLU A 132 -11.22 2.53 -5.60
N ALA A 133 -10.14 2.39 -6.37
CA ALA A 133 -10.05 1.39 -7.44
C ALA A 133 -10.20 -0.04 -6.89
N ALA A 134 -9.50 -0.41 -5.82
CA ALA A 134 -9.59 -1.72 -5.18
C ALA A 134 -11.00 -2.06 -4.66
N ILE A 135 -11.71 -1.05 -4.16
CA ILE A 135 -13.09 -1.20 -3.68
C ILE A 135 -14.08 -1.31 -4.85
N MET A 136 -13.77 -0.68 -5.99
CA MET A 136 -14.70 -0.46 -7.10
C MET A 136 -14.57 -1.42 -8.27
N LEU A 137 -13.36 -1.77 -8.64
CA LEU A 137 -13.11 -2.72 -9.69
C LEU A 137 -13.34 -4.11 -9.11
N THR A 138 -14.17 -4.91 -9.77
CA THR A 138 -14.20 -6.35 -9.50
C THR A 138 -12.84 -6.87 -9.95
N ILE A 139 -11.90 -6.98 -9.02
CA ILE A 139 -10.57 -7.51 -9.29
C ILE A 139 -10.76 -8.95 -9.74
N THR A 140 -10.51 -9.19 -11.02
CA THR A 140 -10.27 -10.53 -11.56
C THR A 140 -8.77 -10.68 -11.63
N GLY A 141 -8.20 -11.65 -10.91
CA GLY A 141 -6.74 -11.86 -10.74
C GLY A 141 -5.97 -12.19 -12.03
N SER A 142 -6.06 -11.36 -13.05
CA SER A 142 -5.29 -11.45 -14.30
C SER A 142 -5.15 -10.11 -15.03
N GLU A 143 -5.90 -9.06 -14.64
CA GLU A 143 -5.92 -7.80 -15.38
C GLU A 143 -5.72 -6.61 -14.45
N ASN A 144 -4.47 -6.14 -14.29
CA ASN A 144 -4.17 -4.72 -14.02
C ASN A 144 -2.69 -4.38 -14.34
N ASN A 145 -2.49 -3.35 -15.16
CA ASN A 145 -1.20 -2.88 -15.69
C ASN A 145 -0.64 -1.67 -14.91
N LEU A 146 -0.80 -1.63 -13.59
CA LEU A 146 -0.22 -0.54 -12.77
C LEU A 146 1.17 -0.88 -12.18
N ILE A 147 1.59 -2.14 -12.28
CA ILE A 147 2.90 -2.61 -11.76
C ILE A 147 4.07 -2.20 -12.68
N SER A 148 3.82 -1.81 -13.93
CA SER A 148 4.86 -1.55 -14.94
C SER A 148 5.83 -0.40 -14.62
N GLU A 149 5.53 0.44 -13.62
CA GLU A 149 6.46 1.50 -13.17
C GLU A 149 7.42 1.03 -12.06
N TYR A 150 7.23 -0.18 -11.53
CA TYR A 150 7.96 -0.70 -10.37
C TYR A 150 8.58 -2.10 -10.57
N ASP A 151 8.74 -2.51 -11.84
CA ASP A 151 9.26 -3.80 -12.31
C ASP A 151 10.63 -4.21 -11.73
N ALA A 152 11.36 -3.33 -11.03
CA ALA A 152 12.69 -3.65 -10.49
C ALA A 152 12.67 -4.53 -9.22
N LEU A 153 11.53 -4.65 -8.53
CA LEU A 153 11.41 -5.39 -7.24
C LEU A 153 10.24 -6.38 -7.22
N VAL A 154 9.27 -6.14 -8.10
CA VAL A 154 8.05 -6.91 -8.24
C VAL A 154 8.06 -7.46 -9.64
N ASP A 155 8.37 -8.74 -9.73
CA ASP A 155 8.47 -9.45 -10.99
C ASP A 155 7.18 -10.27 -11.20
N ARG A 156 6.53 -10.09 -12.36
CA ARG A 156 5.37 -10.89 -12.76
C ARG A 156 5.74 -11.93 -13.79
N ASN A 157 5.29 -13.17 -13.59
CA ASN A 157 5.56 -14.28 -14.51
C ASN A 157 7.06 -14.56 -14.78
N VAL A 158 7.94 -14.20 -13.83
CA VAL A 158 9.40 -14.34 -13.97
C VAL A 158 9.88 -15.61 -13.28
N VAL A 159 11.03 -16.11 -13.75
CA VAL A 159 11.77 -17.17 -13.06
C VAL A 159 12.52 -16.52 -11.91
N ASP A 160 12.16 -16.88 -10.69
CA ASP A 160 12.86 -16.47 -9.48
C ASP A 160 14.37 -16.72 -9.59
N THR A 161 15.15 -15.66 -9.35
CA THR A 161 16.60 -15.66 -9.43
C THR A 161 17.26 -15.91 -8.08
N SER A 162 16.51 -15.87 -6.97
CA SER A 162 17.03 -16.10 -5.61
C SER A 162 17.40 -17.57 -5.36
N GLY A 163 16.88 -18.49 -6.19
CA GLY A 163 17.02 -19.94 -5.99
C GLY A 163 16.10 -20.50 -4.91
N ALA A 164 15.12 -19.71 -4.45
CA ALA A 164 14.10 -20.10 -3.48
C ALA A 164 12.98 -20.96 -4.07
N THR A 165 12.85 -21.01 -5.40
CA THR A 165 11.79 -21.73 -6.09
C THR A 165 12.35 -22.65 -7.17
N LEU A 166 11.60 -23.71 -7.47
CA LEU A 166 12.02 -24.73 -8.42
C LEU A 166 12.23 -24.11 -9.80
N LYS A 167 13.46 -24.19 -10.33
CA LYS A 167 13.97 -23.56 -11.59
C LYS A 167 13.10 -23.65 -12.86
N MET A 168 11.98 -24.37 -12.86
CA MET A 168 11.07 -24.51 -14.00
C MET A 168 9.67 -23.93 -13.77
N PHE A 169 9.36 -23.38 -12.60
CA PHE A 169 8.02 -22.86 -12.30
C PHE A 169 8.02 -21.33 -12.26
N ARG A 170 7.23 -20.73 -13.15
CA ARG A 170 6.92 -19.30 -13.12
C ARG A 170 5.85 -19.06 -12.05
N LEU A 171 6.10 -18.06 -11.22
CA LEU A 171 5.14 -17.54 -10.26
C LEU A 171 4.45 -16.32 -10.84
N ASP A 172 3.18 -16.14 -10.49
CA ASP A 172 2.38 -15.05 -11.02
C ASP A 172 2.84 -13.71 -10.45
N LEU A 173 3.22 -13.70 -9.16
CA LEU A 173 3.81 -12.56 -8.48
C LEU A 173 4.87 -13.00 -7.46
N ILE A 174 6.06 -12.39 -7.53
CA ILE A 174 7.07 -12.49 -6.48
C ILE A 174 7.54 -11.11 -6.06
N VAL A 175 7.88 -10.99 -4.78
CA VAL A 175 8.55 -9.81 -4.24
C VAL A 175 9.89 -10.24 -3.70
N LEU A 176 10.94 -9.71 -4.31
CA LEU A 176 12.31 -9.91 -3.86
C LEU A 176 12.78 -8.65 -3.13
N LEU A 177 13.40 -8.86 -1.97
CA LEU A 177 14.02 -7.79 -1.20
C LEU A 177 15.43 -8.23 -0.81
N HIS A 178 16.43 -7.48 -1.27
CA HIS A 178 17.84 -7.86 -1.14
C HIS A 178 18.15 -9.25 -1.70
N ASP A 179 17.56 -9.59 -2.85
CA ASP A 179 17.66 -10.92 -3.49
C ASP A 179 17.05 -12.08 -2.67
N VAL A 180 16.25 -11.76 -1.65
CA VAL A 180 15.52 -12.73 -0.83
C VAL A 180 14.03 -12.66 -1.13
N LEU A 181 13.41 -13.82 -1.35
CA LEU A 181 11.96 -13.92 -1.51
C LEU A 181 11.26 -13.64 -0.18
N ILE A 182 10.51 -12.53 -0.10
CA ILE A 182 9.79 -12.10 1.11
C ILE A 182 8.27 -12.16 0.96
N PHE A 183 7.78 -12.31 -0.26
CA PHE A 183 6.36 -12.51 -0.54
C PHE A 183 6.18 -13.23 -1.87
N LYS A 184 5.13 -14.06 -1.92
CA LYS A 184 4.79 -14.86 -3.11
C LYS A 184 3.28 -14.90 -3.32
N ALA A 185 2.83 -14.91 -4.56
CA ALA A 185 1.44 -15.22 -4.86
C ALA A 185 1.27 -16.17 -6.03
N GLU A 186 0.10 -16.80 -6.06
CA GLU A 186 -0.34 -17.67 -7.13
C GLU A 186 -1.78 -17.32 -7.52
N GLU A 187 -2.00 -17.13 -8.82
CA GLU A 187 -3.24 -16.69 -9.41
C GLU A 187 -3.70 -17.68 -10.48
N LYS A 188 -4.98 -18.05 -10.43
CA LYS A 188 -5.61 -18.88 -11.45
C LYS A 188 -6.73 -18.13 -12.15
N LYS A 189 -6.92 -18.48 -13.42
CA LYS A 189 -7.93 -17.84 -14.25
C LYS A 189 -9.33 -18.31 -13.88
N ASP A 190 -9.48 -19.62 -13.64
CA ASP A 190 -10.77 -20.23 -13.44
C ASP A 190 -11.11 -20.39 -11.96
N PHE A 191 -12.38 -20.14 -11.62
CA PHE A 191 -12.87 -20.17 -10.23
C PHE A 191 -12.61 -21.51 -9.53
N ASP A 192 -12.76 -22.62 -10.25
CA ASP A 192 -12.60 -23.97 -9.70
C ASP A 192 -11.12 -24.37 -9.49
N GLU A 193 -10.17 -23.52 -9.91
CA GLU A 193 -8.73 -23.76 -9.77
C GLU A 193 -8.14 -23.16 -8.50
N PHE A 194 -8.95 -22.59 -7.60
CA PHE A 194 -8.44 -21.98 -6.38
C PHE A 194 -7.61 -22.94 -5.53
N ASP A 195 -8.08 -24.17 -5.33
CA ASP A 195 -7.33 -25.16 -4.54
C ASP A 195 -6.05 -25.58 -5.26
N ASN A 196 -5.98 -25.46 -6.59
CA ASN A 196 -4.74 -25.63 -7.34
C ASN A 196 -3.79 -24.45 -7.11
N ALA A 197 -4.29 -23.21 -7.04
CA ALA A 197 -3.49 -22.04 -6.68
C ALA A 197 -2.82 -22.23 -5.30
N VAL A 198 -3.58 -22.68 -4.29
CA VAL A 198 -3.03 -22.97 -2.95
C VAL A 198 -1.97 -24.08 -2.99
N LYS A 199 -2.22 -25.18 -3.72
CA LYS A 199 -1.24 -26.27 -3.86
C LYS A 199 0.03 -25.83 -4.59
N GLU A 200 -0.07 -24.91 -5.55
CA GLU A 200 1.08 -24.38 -6.28
C GLU A 200 1.91 -23.39 -5.45
N LEU A 201 1.32 -22.76 -4.41
CA LEU A 201 2.11 -22.08 -3.40
C LEU A 201 3.10 -23.04 -2.73
N GLU A 202 2.70 -24.28 -2.42
CA GLU A 202 3.57 -25.30 -1.82
C GLU A 202 4.54 -25.90 -2.84
N SER A 203 4.01 -26.37 -3.97
CA SER A 203 4.75 -27.21 -4.91
C SER A 203 5.85 -26.48 -5.68
N LYS A 204 5.79 -25.15 -5.75
CA LYS A 204 6.78 -24.32 -6.45
C LYS A 204 7.93 -23.84 -5.55
N MET A 205 7.94 -24.17 -4.26
CA MET A 205 9.05 -23.79 -3.37
C MET A 205 10.21 -24.79 -3.47
N GLU A 206 11.45 -24.30 -3.58
CA GLU A 206 12.65 -25.07 -3.28
C GLU A 206 12.86 -25.11 -1.75
N ILE A 207 13.85 -25.90 -1.31
CA ILE A 207 14.16 -26.07 0.10
C ILE A 207 14.37 -24.71 0.76
N TRP A 208 13.72 -24.49 1.91
CA TRP A 208 13.86 -23.29 2.72
C TRP A 208 15.27 -23.23 3.33
N ASP A 209 16.23 -22.70 2.57
CA ASP A 209 17.62 -22.57 3.04
C ASP A 209 17.73 -21.40 4.04
N PRO A 210 18.14 -21.65 5.30
CA PRO A 210 18.36 -20.59 6.28
C PRO A 210 19.36 -19.51 5.82
N SER A 211 20.27 -19.83 4.89
CA SER A 211 21.20 -18.85 4.30
C SER A 211 20.53 -17.86 3.35
N LEU A 212 19.36 -18.19 2.80
CA LEU A 212 18.56 -17.31 1.95
C LEU A 212 17.51 -16.55 2.76
N PHE A 213 16.79 -17.23 3.65
CA PHE A 213 15.63 -16.67 4.34
C PHE A 213 15.92 -16.18 5.77
N GLY A 214 17.13 -16.37 6.28
CA GLY A 214 17.51 -15.95 7.63
C GLY A 214 16.59 -16.48 8.71
N ASP A 215 16.17 -15.58 9.61
CA ASP A 215 15.30 -15.88 10.75
C ASP A 215 13.81 -15.68 10.45
N LEU A 216 13.42 -15.58 9.17
CA LEU A 216 12.00 -15.46 8.80
C LEU A 216 11.19 -16.64 9.36
N PRO A 217 10.13 -16.38 10.15
CA PRO A 217 9.31 -17.45 10.74
C PRO A 217 8.42 -18.13 9.71
N TYR A 218 8.01 -17.39 8.68
CA TYR A 218 7.14 -17.81 7.59
C TYR A 218 7.27 -16.82 6.42
N LEU A 219 6.67 -17.17 5.28
CA LEU A 219 6.70 -16.39 4.04
C LEU A 219 5.26 -15.98 3.73
N PRO A 220 4.92 -14.69 3.89
CA PRO A 220 3.61 -14.18 3.52
C PRO A 220 3.27 -14.46 2.06
N SER A 221 2.00 -14.80 1.80
CA SER A 221 1.53 -15.11 0.45
C SER A 221 0.02 -14.90 0.27
N TYR A 222 -0.46 -14.98 -0.97
CA TYR A 222 -1.88 -15.20 -1.24
C TYR A 222 -2.09 -16.19 -2.37
N ALA A 223 -3.26 -16.81 -2.36
CA ALA A 223 -3.82 -17.54 -3.48
C ALA A 223 -5.06 -16.80 -4.00
N ALA A 224 -5.17 -16.67 -5.31
CA ALA A 224 -6.36 -16.12 -5.95
C ALA A 224 -6.82 -16.97 -7.13
N ALA A 225 -8.13 -16.98 -7.37
CA ALA A 225 -8.70 -17.57 -8.57
C ALA A 225 -10.00 -16.86 -8.94
N LYS A 226 -10.00 -16.16 -10.09
CA LYS A 226 -11.11 -15.29 -10.51
C LYS A 226 -11.48 -14.26 -9.41
N GLU A 227 -12.61 -14.45 -8.73
CA GLU A 227 -13.12 -13.59 -7.65
C GLU A 227 -12.77 -14.14 -6.26
N GLN A 228 -12.11 -15.29 -6.17
CA GLN A 228 -11.71 -15.87 -4.90
C GLN A 228 -10.32 -15.38 -4.51
N PHE A 229 -10.14 -15.09 -3.22
CA PHE A 229 -8.87 -14.62 -2.68
C PHE A 229 -8.69 -15.16 -1.26
N GLN A 230 -7.47 -15.56 -0.89
CA GLN A 230 -7.14 -15.94 0.49
C GLN A 230 -5.69 -15.58 0.81
N TRP A 231 -5.49 -14.95 1.95
CA TRP A 231 -4.15 -14.78 2.51
C TRP A 231 -3.66 -16.11 3.08
N CYS A 232 -2.41 -16.42 2.76
CA CYS A 232 -1.71 -17.61 3.22
C CYS A 232 -0.34 -17.22 3.77
N ILE A 233 0.28 -18.14 4.49
CA ILE A 233 1.72 -18.16 4.71
C ILE A 233 2.27 -19.47 4.21
N ILE A 234 3.54 -19.48 3.82
CA ILE A 234 4.30 -20.71 3.65
C ILE A 234 5.16 -20.87 4.89
N ARG A 235 5.03 -22.00 5.56
CA ARG A 235 5.81 -22.37 6.74
C ARG A 235 7.19 -22.88 6.34
N ARG A 236 8.08 -23.00 7.33
CA ARG A 236 9.42 -23.59 7.13
C ARG A 236 9.39 -25.06 6.68
N ASP A 237 8.30 -25.78 6.93
CA ASP A 237 8.09 -27.14 6.41
C ASP A 237 7.56 -27.17 4.97
N LEU A 238 7.52 -26.01 4.31
CA LEU A 238 7.05 -25.78 2.94
C LEU A 238 5.53 -25.95 2.75
N THR A 239 4.77 -26.06 3.83
CA THR A 239 3.29 -26.13 3.75
C THR A 239 2.68 -24.74 3.68
N ALA A 240 1.63 -24.60 2.87
CA ALA A 240 0.83 -23.39 2.78
C ALA A 240 -0.27 -23.47 3.84
N TYR A 241 -0.39 -22.41 4.64
CA TYR A 241 -1.38 -22.30 5.69
C TYR A 241 -2.24 -21.06 5.50
N PRO A 242 -3.57 -21.18 5.43
CA PRO A 242 -4.45 -20.03 5.31
C PRO A 242 -4.45 -19.21 6.60
N ILE A 243 -4.27 -17.89 6.47
CA ILE A 243 -4.34 -16.93 7.57
C ILE A 243 -5.50 -15.95 7.42
N SER A 244 -6.41 -16.21 6.48
CA SER A 244 -7.69 -15.54 6.35
C SER A 244 -8.78 -16.50 5.87
N PRO A 245 -10.06 -16.12 5.99
CA PRO A 245 -11.12 -16.75 5.22
C PRO A 245 -10.87 -16.63 3.72
N ARG A 246 -11.52 -17.49 2.93
CA ARG A 246 -11.61 -17.32 1.49
C ARG A 246 -12.61 -16.20 1.18
N TYR A 247 -12.10 -15.07 0.71
CA TYR A 247 -12.88 -13.93 0.30
C TYR A 247 -13.47 -14.11 -1.10
N ASN A 248 -14.58 -13.44 -1.32
CA ASN A 248 -15.26 -13.34 -2.61
C ASN A 248 -15.27 -11.87 -3.02
N LEU A 249 -14.37 -11.51 -3.93
CA LEU A 249 -14.14 -10.16 -4.43
C LEU A 249 -15.30 -9.61 -5.27
N SER A 250 -16.33 -10.40 -5.62
CA SER A 250 -17.60 -9.82 -6.10
C SER A 250 -18.36 -9.06 -5.01
N LEU A 251 -18.12 -9.38 -3.74
CA LEU A 251 -18.77 -8.74 -2.60
C LEU A 251 -17.97 -7.52 -2.12
N LEU A 252 -18.64 -6.37 -2.04
CA LEU A 252 -18.03 -5.11 -1.58
C LEU A 252 -17.35 -5.23 -0.21
N LEU A 253 -18.03 -5.87 0.76
CA LEU A 253 -17.48 -6.07 2.10
C LEU A 253 -16.16 -6.86 2.07
N HIS A 254 -16.08 -7.90 1.24
CA HIS A 254 -14.88 -8.71 1.12
C HIS A 254 -13.73 -7.95 0.45
N ARG A 255 -14.01 -7.13 -0.57
CA ARG A 255 -12.99 -6.24 -1.16
C ARG A 255 -12.42 -5.28 -0.13
N VAL A 256 -13.27 -4.71 0.72
CA VAL A 256 -12.82 -3.83 1.81
C VAL A 256 -11.96 -4.58 2.84
N LEU A 257 -12.36 -5.79 3.23
CA LEU A 257 -11.57 -6.60 4.17
C LEU A 257 -10.21 -6.99 3.59
N VAL A 258 -10.15 -7.33 2.30
CA VAL A 258 -8.90 -7.61 1.59
C VAL A 258 -8.03 -6.35 1.51
N LEU A 259 -8.61 -5.19 1.22
CA LEU A 259 -7.90 -3.91 1.23
C LEU A 259 -7.28 -3.63 2.60
N ILE A 260 -8.06 -3.72 3.69
CA ILE A 260 -7.56 -3.50 5.06
C ILE A 260 -6.43 -4.49 5.38
N SER A 261 -6.62 -5.76 5.08
CA SER A 261 -5.61 -6.78 5.36
C SER A 261 -4.37 -6.63 4.48
N ALA A 262 -4.45 -6.05 3.28
CA ALA A 262 -3.30 -5.69 2.45
C ALA A 262 -2.40 -4.64 3.12
N PHE A 263 -2.97 -3.59 3.74
CA PHE A 263 -2.20 -2.62 4.52
C PHE A 263 -1.50 -3.27 5.73
N ASN A 264 -2.20 -4.18 6.43
CA ASN A 264 -1.59 -4.94 7.54
C ASN A 264 -0.51 -5.90 7.03
N MET A 265 -0.71 -6.56 5.89
CA MET A 265 0.31 -7.40 5.25
C MET A 265 1.55 -6.59 4.87
N PHE A 266 1.37 -5.35 4.40
CA PHE A 266 2.51 -4.48 4.14
C PHE A 266 3.32 -4.18 5.41
N CYS A 267 2.68 -3.81 6.52
CA CYS A 267 3.37 -3.64 7.81
C CYS A 267 4.14 -4.89 8.23
N LEU A 268 3.54 -6.07 8.00
CA LEU A 268 4.19 -7.34 8.27
C LEU A 268 5.44 -7.51 7.40
N LEU A 269 5.38 -7.22 6.10
CA LEU A 269 6.54 -7.28 5.21
C LEU A 269 7.68 -6.33 5.64
N VAL A 270 7.35 -5.11 6.07
CA VAL A 270 8.32 -4.16 6.67
C VAL A 270 8.98 -4.76 7.91
N THR A 271 8.20 -5.47 8.73
CA THR A 271 8.71 -6.14 9.93
C THR A 271 9.64 -7.29 9.57
N LEU A 272 9.26 -8.10 8.58
CA LEU A 272 10.00 -9.27 8.14
C LEU A 272 11.31 -8.89 7.43
N GLU A 273 11.34 -7.77 6.68
CA GLU A 273 12.58 -7.23 6.09
C GLU A 273 13.72 -7.17 7.12
N LYS A 274 13.42 -6.73 8.35
CA LYS A 274 14.43 -6.60 9.42
C LYS A 274 15.04 -7.92 9.87
N LEU A 275 14.38 -9.04 9.59
CA LEU A 275 14.82 -10.38 9.97
C LEU A 275 15.62 -11.06 8.85
N VAL A 276 15.62 -10.48 7.64
CA VAL A 276 16.41 -10.98 6.52
C VAL A 276 17.88 -10.67 6.75
N THR A 277 18.72 -11.70 6.71
CA THR A 277 20.13 -11.62 7.11
C THR A 277 21.04 -11.18 5.96
N ILE A 278 20.84 -9.99 5.37
CA ILE A 278 21.83 -9.42 4.43
C ILE A 278 22.06 -7.93 4.69
N SER A 279 23.31 -7.61 5.02
CA SER A 279 23.83 -6.25 5.21
C SER A 279 24.11 -5.58 3.85
N ARG A 280 23.10 -5.01 3.19
CA ARG A 280 23.32 -4.00 2.14
C ARG A 280 22.36 -2.83 2.31
N PRO A 281 22.80 -1.57 2.11
CA PRO A 281 21.94 -0.43 2.34
C PRO A 281 21.06 -0.07 1.13
N HIS A 282 19.81 0.24 1.51
CA HIS A 282 18.84 1.22 1.00
C HIS A 282 17.75 0.86 -0.03
N ASN A 283 16.54 1.09 0.53
CA ASN A 283 15.30 1.69 0.02
C ASN A 283 14.61 0.93 -1.09
N ASN A 284 13.46 0.28 -0.81
CA ASN A 284 12.45 0.00 -1.84
C ASN A 284 11.09 -0.64 -1.39
N LEU A 285 10.67 -0.56 -0.12
CA LEU A 285 9.37 -1.16 0.28
C LEU A 285 8.13 -0.47 -0.29
N TYR A 286 8.22 0.79 -0.68
CA TYR A 286 7.07 1.55 -1.19
C TYR A 286 6.38 0.90 -2.40
N VAL A 287 7.14 0.13 -3.19
CA VAL A 287 6.62 -0.60 -4.36
C VAL A 287 5.65 -1.72 -3.96
N VAL A 288 6.02 -2.50 -2.95
CA VAL A 288 5.25 -3.66 -2.48
C VAL A 288 3.89 -3.22 -1.95
N PHE A 289 3.86 -2.07 -1.28
CA PHE A 289 2.63 -1.45 -0.79
C PHE A 289 1.63 -1.19 -1.92
N LEU A 290 2.08 -0.57 -3.02
CA LEU A 290 1.21 -0.23 -4.14
C LEU A 290 0.74 -1.49 -4.89
N THR A 291 1.55 -2.55 -4.92
CA THR A 291 1.17 -3.85 -5.50
C THR A 291 0.08 -4.56 -4.69
N LEU A 292 0.13 -4.54 -3.36
CA LEU A 292 -0.90 -5.18 -2.53
C LEU A 292 -2.27 -4.47 -2.59
N LEU A 293 -2.30 -3.23 -3.07
CA LEU A 293 -3.53 -2.46 -3.28
C LEU A 293 -4.19 -2.73 -4.64
N TYR A 294 -3.58 -3.55 -5.50
CA TYR A 294 -4.02 -3.84 -6.88
C TYR A 294 -4.10 -5.33 -7.22
#